data_AF-A0A4T0WW43-F1
#
_entry.id   AF-A0A4T0WW43-F1
#
_cell.length_a   1.000
_cell.length_b   1.000
_cell.length_c   1.000
_cell.angle_alpha   90.00
_cell.angle_beta   90.00
_cell.angle_gamma   90.00
#
_symmetry.space_group_name_H-M   'P 1'
#
loop_
_entity.id
_entity.type
_entity.pdbx_description
1 polymer ?
#
loop_
_entity_poly.entity_id
_entity_poly.type
_entity_poly.pdbx_seq_one_letter_code
_entity_poly.pdbx_strand_id
1 'polypeptide(L)'
;MNSLTKTVCRFNSSIPKLATTPNKYNARSSAFNLKPQLPNGLFFHPAPASLDPEITPKAFLPESDPRKDSPHYFKQHDSLLAKENIPFMPSVSKISQPKNYNLSPETVKQIQELRDAGVSRKEIKQKFNVTDNFISLTTTSNSKTISKQVKLLKKTASKWSNKTKAAKKAKELKKIQWEYDF
;
A
#
# COMPACT_ATOMS: atom_id res chain seq x y z
N MET A 1 -50.77 40.72 4.69
CA MET A 1 -50.48 39.33 4.26
C MET A 1 -49.18 39.37 3.45
N ASN A 2 -48.05 39.02 4.05
CA ASN A 2 -46.74 39.09 3.40
C ASN A 2 -46.44 37.74 2.73
N SER A 3 -46.45 37.75 1.40
CA SER A 3 -46.13 36.60 0.56
C SER A 3 -44.65 36.22 0.72
N LEU A 4 -44.40 35.06 1.33
CA LEU A 4 -43.09 34.41 1.34
C LEU A 4 -42.78 33.90 -0.08
N THR A 5 -42.05 34.69 -0.85
CA THR A 5 -41.47 34.24 -2.11
C THR A 5 -40.40 33.19 -1.79
N LYS A 6 -40.73 31.91 -1.98
CA LYS A 6 -39.75 30.82 -1.96
C LYS A 6 -38.75 31.06 -3.09
N THR A 7 -37.56 31.53 -2.74
CA THR A 7 -36.43 31.59 -3.67
C THR A 7 -36.10 30.15 -4.08
N VAL A 8 -36.50 29.77 -5.28
CA VAL A 8 -36.12 28.49 -5.90
C VAL A 8 -34.63 28.58 -6.20
N CYS A 9 -33.80 28.06 -5.30
CA CYS A 9 -32.39 27.84 -5.57
C CYS A 9 -32.29 26.83 -6.72
N ARG A 10 -31.95 27.31 -7.92
CA ARG A 10 -31.57 26.45 -9.04
C ARG A 10 -30.34 25.66 -8.59
N PHE A 11 -30.49 24.37 -8.35
CA PHE A 11 -29.36 23.47 -8.13
C PHE A 11 -28.53 23.43 -9.41
N ASN A 12 -27.46 24.23 -9.46
CA ASN A 12 -26.40 23.99 -10.44
C ASN A 12 -25.89 22.56 -10.18
N SER A 13 -25.91 21.71 -11.19
CA SER A 13 -25.65 20.26 -11.07
C SER A 13 -24.20 19.91 -10.68
N SER A 14 -23.32 20.91 -10.50
CA SER A 14 -21.92 20.73 -10.16
C SER A 14 -21.47 21.73 -9.08
N ILE A 15 -20.96 21.20 -7.96
CA ILE A 15 -20.38 21.98 -6.87
C ILE A 15 -19.05 22.60 -7.35
N PRO A 16 -18.86 23.93 -7.25
CA PRO A 16 -17.63 24.60 -7.68
C PRO A 16 -16.42 24.12 -6.86
N LYS A 17 -15.26 23.96 -7.51
CA LYS A 17 -14.01 23.50 -6.89
C LYS A 17 -13.15 24.67 -6.42
N LEU A 18 -12.67 24.62 -5.18
CA LEU A 18 -11.59 25.47 -4.66
C LEU A 18 -10.29 24.68 -4.69
N ALA A 19 -9.35 25.11 -5.54
CA ALA A 19 -8.06 24.42 -5.67
C ALA A 19 -7.11 24.70 -4.48
N THR A 20 -7.16 25.91 -3.94
CA THR A 20 -6.36 26.35 -2.79
C THR A 20 -7.25 27.15 -1.83
N THR A 21 -6.83 27.25 -0.57
CA THR A 21 -7.52 28.10 0.40
C THR A 21 -7.24 29.57 0.07
N PRO A 22 -8.25 30.38 -0.30
CA PRO A 22 -8.04 31.78 -0.64
C PRO A 22 -7.52 32.54 0.59
N ASN A 23 -6.35 33.17 0.45
CA ASN A 23 -5.71 33.96 1.49
C ASN A 23 -5.74 35.45 1.11
N LYS A 24 -5.90 36.33 2.10
CA LYS A 24 -5.75 37.79 1.91
C LYS A 24 -4.35 38.17 1.41
N TYR A 25 -3.33 37.42 1.81
CA TYR A 25 -1.94 37.66 1.43
C TYR A 25 -1.50 36.78 0.24
N ASN A 26 -0.31 37.04 -0.29
CA ASN A 26 0.29 36.25 -1.36
C ASN A 26 0.57 34.80 -0.87
N ALA A 27 -0.04 33.83 -1.53
CA ALA A 27 0.03 32.42 -1.16
C ALA A 27 1.45 31.82 -1.23
N ARG A 28 2.34 32.36 -2.08
CA ARG A 28 3.71 31.84 -2.25
C ARG A 28 4.66 32.37 -1.18
N SER A 29 4.62 33.67 -0.89
CA SER A 29 5.54 34.31 0.05
C SER A 29 5.05 34.30 1.51
N SER A 30 3.75 34.07 1.73
CA SER A 30 3.14 34.14 3.07
C SER A 30 2.24 32.94 3.37
N ALA A 31 2.64 31.75 2.89
CA ALA A 31 1.89 30.50 3.05
C ALA A 31 1.59 30.16 4.53
N PHE A 32 2.51 30.46 5.45
CA PHE A 32 2.34 30.20 6.88
C PHE A 32 1.42 31.22 7.59
N ASN A 33 1.21 32.40 7.02
CA ASN A 33 0.36 33.45 7.59
C ASN A 33 -1.01 33.43 6.89
N LEU A 34 -1.85 32.48 7.28
CA LEU A 34 -3.16 32.28 6.67
C LEU A 34 -4.20 33.23 7.27
N LYS A 35 -4.72 34.14 6.44
CA LYS A 35 -5.93 34.93 6.74
C LYS A 35 -6.98 34.62 5.67
N PRO A 36 -7.79 33.57 5.88
CA PRO A 36 -8.65 33.03 4.84
C PRO A 36 -9.78 34.01 4.48
N GLN A 37 -10.06 34.14 3.17
CA GLN A 37 -11.17 34.93 2.63
C GLN A 37 -12.03 34.03 1.73
N LEU A 38 -12.91 33.25 2.36
CA LEU A 38 -13.71 32.23 1.66
C LEU A 38 -14.91 32.87 0.93
N PRO A 39 -15.22 32.41 -0.30
CA PRO A 39 -16.43 32.82 -1.00
C PRO A 39 -17.69 32.23 -0.33
N ASN A 40 -18.81 32.95 -0.44
CA ASN A 40 -20.09 32.48 0.08
C ASN A 40 -20.63 31.30 -0.75
N GLY A 41 -21.07 30.24 -0.08
CA GLY A 41 -21.70 29.06 -0.71
C GLY A 41 -21.00 27.75 -0.38
N LEU A 42 -21.46 26.67 -1.02
CA LEU A 42 -20.87 25.33 -0.90
C LEU A 42 -19.80 25.14 -1.98
N PHE A 43 -18.59 24.77 -1.55
CA PHE A 43 -17.47 24.52 -2.44
C PHE A 43 -16.81 23.18 -2.13
N PHE A 44 -16.32 22.51 -3.16
CA PHE A 44 -15.48 21.32 -3.03
C PHE A 44 -14.01 21.75 -2.89
N HIS A 45 -13.47 21.59 -1.69
CA HIS A 45 -12.06 21.88 -1.39
C HIS A 45 -11.35 20.57 -1.03
N PRO A 46 -10.62 19.93 -1.96
CA PRO A 46 -9.84 18.73 -1.62
C PRO A 46 -8.75 19.10 -0.60
N ALA A 47 -8.51 18.21 0.37
CA ALA A 47 -7.45 18.41 1.35
C ALA A 47 -6.07 18.33 0.64
N PRO A 48 -5.15 19.30 0.88
CA PRO A 48 -3.79 19.25 0.36
C PRO A 48 -2.89 18.37 1.23
N ALA A 49 -3.38 17.20 1.61
CA ALA A 49 -2.70 16.24 2.48
C ALA A 49 -2.83 14.83 1.90
N SER A 50 -2.03 13.91 2.41
CA SER A 50 -2.22 12.48 2.15
C SER A 50 -3.62 12.05 2.60
N LEU A 51 -4.15 11.02 1.96
CA LEU A 51 -5.45 10.47 2.30
C LEU A 51 -5.45 9.98 3.75
N ASP A 52 -6.51 10.34 4.47
CA ASP A 52 -6.77 9.86 5.82
C ASP A 52 -7.21 8.38 5.75
N PRO A 53 -6.62 7.48 6.56
CA PRO A 53 -7.08 6.08 6.65
C PRO A 53 -8.57 5.94 7.03
N GLU A 54 -9.18 6.94 7.68
CA GLU A 54 -10.61 6.93 7.98
C GLU A 54 -11.49 7.06 6.73
N ILE A 55 -10.95 7.59 5.62
CA ILE A 55 -11.67 7.72 4.36
C ILE A 55 -11.59 6.41 3.59
N THR A 56 -12.66 5.62 3.67
CA THR A 56 -12.76 4.32 3.00
C THR A 56 -12.80 4.46 1.46
N PRO A 57 -11.94 3.78 0.69
CA PRO A 57 -12.07 3.70 -0.76
C PRO A 57 -13.39 3.04 -1.19
N LYS A 58 -13.94 3.44 -2.34
CA LYS A 58 -15.21 2.88 -2.90
C LYS A 58 -15.21 1.34 -2.98
N ALA A 59 -14.06 0.72 -3.27
CA ALA A 59 -13.91 -0.72 -3.37
C ALA A 59 -14.15 -1.48 -2.05
N PHE A 60 -14.01 -0.81 -0.90
CA PHE A 60 -14.23 -1.39 0.42
C PHE A 60 -15.58 -1.02 1.02
N LEU A 61 -16.38 -0.21 0.32
CA LEU A 61 -17.75 0.07 0.74
C LEU A 61 -18.70 -1.08 0.35
N PRO A 62 -19.66 -1.45 1.22
CA PRO A 62 -20.68 -2.42 0.87
C PRO A 62 -21.57 -1.89 -0.26
N GLU A 63 -22.19 -2.78 -1.04
CA GLU A 63 -23.06 -2.40 -2.16
C GLU A 63 -24.28 -1.57 -1.73
N SER A 64 -24.72 -1.71 -0.47
CA SER A 64 -25.84 -0.95 0.07
C SER A 64 -25.50 0.49 0.46
N ASP A 65 -24.22 0.87 0.46
CA ASP A 65 -23.79 2.20 0.91
C ASP A 65 -23.99 3.26 -0.21
N PRO A 66 -24.81 4.30 0.00
CA PRO A 66 -25.06 5.32 -1.02
C PRO A 66 -23.81 6.13 -1.39
N ARG A 67 -22.75 6.09 -0.58
CA ARG A 67 -21.47 6.75 -0.89
C ARG A 67 -20.74 6.08 -2.05
N LYS A 68 -21.01 4.80 -2.32
CA LYS A 68 -20.34 4.05 -3.38
C LYS A 68 -20.61 4.62 -4.77
N ASP A 69 -21.87 4.99 -5.01
CA ASP A 69 -22.33 5.59 -6.27
C ASP A 69 -22.15 7.12 -6.32
N SER A 70 -21.77 7.74 -5.20
CA SER A 70 -21.62 9.19 -5.14
C SER A 70 -20.42 9.65 -5.98
N PRO A 71 -20.62 10.57 -6.95
CA PRO A 71 -19.53 11.13 -7.74
C PRO A 71 -18.68 12.11 -6.92
N HIS A 72 -19.12 12.48 -5.71
CA HIS A 72 -18.39 13.38 -4.82
C HIS A 72 -17.55 12.65 -3.79
N TYR A 73 -17.89 11.39 -3.50
CA TYR A 73 -17.11 10.55 -2.61
C TYR A 73 -15.86 10.06 -3.33
N PHE A 74 -14.69 10.35 -2.78
CA PHE A 74 -13.41 9.80 -3.24
C PHE A 74 -13.09 10.06 -4.74
N LYS A 75 -13.36 11.28 -5.24
CA LYS A 75 -13.16 11.70 -6.66
C LYS A 75 -11.79 11.37 -7.27
N GLN A 76 -10.74 11.37 -6.45
CA GLN A 76 -9.36 11.14 -6.92
C GLN A 76 -9.17 9.72 -7.47
N HIS A 77 -9.93 8.74 -6.97
CA HIS A 77 -9.82 7.35 -7.38
C HIS A 77 -10.23 7.09 -8.81
N ASP A 78 -11.30 7.72 -9.27
CA ASP A 78 -11.80 7.52 -10.63
C ASP A 78 -10.80 8.07 -11.66
N SER A 79 -10.09 9.15 -11.31
CA SER A 79 -8.95 9.65 -12.09
C SER A 79 -7.77 8.68 -12.04
N LEU A 80 -7.34 8.24 -10.85
CA LEU A 80 -6.18 7.35 -10.69
C LEU A 80 -6.34 5.99 -11.40
N LEU A 81 -7.57 5.46 -11.49
CA LEU A 81 -7.89 4.20 -12.16
C LEU A 81 -8.19 4.35 -13.66
N ALA A 82 -8.14 5.56 -14.22
CA ALA A 82 -8.32 5.74 -15.65
C ALA A 82 -7.28 4.93 -16.42
N LYS A 83 -7.70 4.28 -17.52
CA LYS A 83 -6.81 3.43 -18.35
C LYS A 83 -5.56 4.16 -18.80
N GLU A 84 -5.66 5.48 -18.99
CA GLU A 84 -4.57 6.39 -19.34
C GLU A 84 -3.50 6.51 -18.25
N ASN A 85 -3.87 6.30 -16.98
CA ASN A 85 -2.97 6.42 -15.83
C ASN A 85 -2.25 5.12 -15.47
N ILE A 86 -2.72 3.97 -15.98
CA ILE A 86 -2.11 2.65 -15.75
C ILE A 86 -0.61 2.62 -16.09
N PRO A 87 -0.14 3.17 -17.23
CA PRO A 87 1.29 3.18 -17.58
C PRO A 87 2.17 4.00 -16.61
N PHE A 88 1.59 4.96 -15.88
CA PHE A 88 2.30 5.83 -14.95
C PHE A 88 2.26 5.32 -13.50
N MET A 89 1.55 4.23 -13.23
CA MET A 89 1.49 3.64 -11.89
C MET A 89 2.86 3.03 -11.51
N PRO A 90 3.34 3.23 -10.27
CA PRO A 90 4.57 2.61 -9.83
C PRO A 90 4.42 1.09 -9.82
N SER A 91 5.42 0.39 -10.37
CA SER A 91 5.46 -1.08 -10.32
C SER A 91 5.71 -1.53 -8.87
N VAL A 92 4.64 -1.93 -8.18
CA VAL A 92 4.71 -2.40 -6.78
C VAL A 92 5.40 -3.76 -6.67
N SER A 93 5.34 -4.58 -7.72
CA SER A 93 6.04 -5.87 -7.81
C SER A 93 6.62 -6.04 -9.20
N LYS A 94 7.84 -6.58 -9.28
CA LYS A 94 8.46 -7.00 -10.54
C LYS A 94 7.55 -8.05 -11.20
N ILE A 95 6.71 -7.63 -12.14
CA ILE A 95 5.82 -8.41 -13.01
C ILE A 95 5.13 -9.56 -12.26
N SER A 96 3.85 -9.37 -11.88
CA SER A 96 3.02 -10.45 -11.34
C SER A 96 2.89 -11.55 -12.41
N GLN A 97 3.79 -12.52 -12.39
CA GLN A 97 3.69 -13.71 -13.22
C GLN A 97 2.41 -14.46 -12.83
N PRO A 98 1.65 -15.01 -13.79
CA PRO A 98 0.47 -15.80 -13.48
C PRO A 98 0.84 -16.94 -12.53
N LYS A 99 -0.02 -17.21 -11.55
CA LYS A 99 0.17 -18.32 -10.61
C LYS A 99 -0.04 -19.64 -11.36
N ASN A 100 0.96 -20.51 -11.35
CA ASN A 100 0.90 -21.83 -11.96
C ASN A 100 0.62 -22.89 -10.88
N TYR A 101 -0.39 -23.73 -11.10
CA TYR A 101 -0.84 -24.77 -10.15
C TYR A 101 -0.66 -26.19 -10.71
N ASN A 102 0.31 -26.38 -11.60
CA ASN A 102 0.43 -27.60 -12.44
C ASN A 102 1.17 -28.76 -11.75
N LEU A 103 1.45 -28.66 -10.44
CA LEU A 103 2.28 -29.65 -9.74
C LEU A 103 1.41 -30.79 -9.21
N SER A 104 1.84 -32.02 -9.48
CA SER A 104 1.21 -33.22 -8.92
C SER A 104 1.61 -33.42 -7.45
N PRO A 105 0.76 -34.10 -6.64
CA PRO A 105 1.09 -34.45 -5.25
C PRO A 105 2.38 -35.28 -5.13
N GLU A 106 2.67 -36.12 -6.11
CA GLU A 106 3.90 -36.93 -6.17
C GLU A 106 5.15 -36.06 -6.30
N THR A 107 5.08 -35.01 -7.12
CA THR A 107 6.16 -34.04 -7.28
C THR A 107 6.43 -33.31 -5.96
N VAL A 108 5.37 -32.98 -5.19
CA VAL A 108 5.51 -32.34 -3.88
C VAL A 108 6.20 -33.27 -2.88
N LYS A 109 5.88 -34.57 -2.87
CA LYS A 109 6.58 -35.56 -2.03
C LYS A 109 8.07 -35.62 -2.36
N GLN A 110 8.43 -35.65 -3.65
CA GLN A 110 9.84 -35.62 -4.06
C GLN A 110 10.56 -34.35 -3.59
N ILE A 111 9.88 -33.20 -3.64
CA ILE A 111 10.43 -31.93 -3.14
C ILE A 111 10.68 -32.01 -1.63
N GLN A 112 9.78 -32.62 -0.86
CA GLN A 112 9.94 -32.84 0.58
C GLN A 112 11.14 -33.74 0.88
N GLU A 113 11.23 -34.89 0.20
CA GLU A 113 12.34 -35.84 0.36
C GLU A 113 13.70 -35.19 0.04
N LEU A 114 13.79 -34.42 -1.04
CA LEU A 114 15.01 -33.69 -1.39
C LEU A 114 15.37 -32.65 -0.33
N ARG A 115 14.37 -31.95 0.22
CA ARG A 115 14.60 -30.94 1.26
C ARG A 115 15.10 -31.59 2.56
N ASP A 116 14.54 -32.73 2.92
CA ASP A 116 14.94 -33.54 4.07
C ASP A 116 16.34 -34.14 3.89
N ALA A 117 16.71 -34.55 2.67
CA ALA A 117 18.08 -34.93 2.31
C ALA A 117 19.08 -33.77 2.44
N GLY A 118 18.60 -32.52 2.54
CA GLY A 118 19.42 -31.32 2.76
C GLY A 118 19.71 -30.50 1.50
N VAL A 119 19.06 -30.82 0.37
CA VAL A 119 19.18 -30.09 -0.91
C VAL A 119 18.73 -28.64 -0.76
N SER A 120 19.41 -27.71 -1.45
CA SER A 120 19.13 -26.29 -1.35
C SER A 120 17.84 -25.89 -2.08
N ARG A 121 17.14 -24.84 -1.60
CA ARG A 121 15.94 -24.32 -2.27
C ARG A 121 16.21 -23.87 -3.71
N LYS A 122 17.42 -23.36 -3.98
CA LYS A 122 17.83 -22.89 -5.31
C LYS A 122 17.85 -24.04 -6.32
N GLU A 123 18.40 -25.19 -5.94
CA GLU A 123 18.45 -26.38 -6.79
C GLU A 123 17.04 -26.93 -7.05
N ILE A 124 16.22 -27.03 -6.00
CA ILE A 124 14.81 -27.48 -6.13
C ILE A 124 14.03 -26.54 -7.06
N LYS A 125 14.19 -25.23 -6.87
CA LYS A 125 13.57 -24.20 -7.70
C LYS A 125 13.93 -24.36 -9.17
N GLN A 126 15.20 -24.60 -9.48
CA GLN A 126 15.66 -24.81 -10.85
C GLN A 126 15.14 -26.14 -11.43
N LYS A 127 15.09 -27.20 -10.64
CA LYS A 127 14.66 -28.53 -11.08
C LYS A 127 13.17 -28.62 -11.39
N PHE A 128 12.34 -28.03 -10.53
CA PHE A 128 10.88 -28.12 -10.65
C PHE A 128 10.21 -26.85 -11.17
N ASN A 129 10.99 -25.81 -11.49
CA ASN A 129 10.52 -24.50 -11.93
C ASN A 129 9.46 -23.88 -10.99
N VAL A 130 9.75 -23.90 -9.68
CA VAL A 130 8.85 -23.42 -8.62
C VAL A 130 9.39 -22.19 -7.89
N THR A 131 8.53 -21.43 -7.22
CA THR A 131 8.98 -20.26 -6.44
C THR A 131 9.61 -20.67 -5.10
N ASP A 132 10.52 -19.84 -4.57
CA ASP A 132 11.15 -20.09 -3.26
C ASP A 132 10.11 -20.10 -2.12
N ASN A 133 9.05 -19.30 -2.27
CA ASN A 133 7.92 -19.25 -1.33
C ASN A 133 7.14 -20.57 -1.34
N PHE A 134 6.85 -21.12 -2.52
CA PHE A 134 6.16 -22.41 -2.64
C PHE A 134 6.93 -23.54 -1.95
N ILE A 135 8.25 -23.61 -2.13
CA ILE A 135 9.09 -24.61 -1.45
C ILE A 135 9.04 -24.40 0.08
N SER A 136 9.09 -23.15 0.54
CA SER A 136 9.03 -22.83 1.97
C SER A 136 7.69 -23.16 2.61
N LEU A 137 6.61 -23.16 1.84
CA LEU A 137 5.26 -23.51 2.30
C LEU A 137 5.10 -25.03 2.42
N THR A 138 5.62 -25.78 1.45
CA THR A 138 5.39 -27.24 1.32
C THR A 138 6.39 -28.09 2.08
N THR A 139 7.54 -27.53 2.46
CA THR A 139 8.64 -28.28 3.08
C THR A 139 9.16 -27.60 4.34
N THR A 140 9.65 -28.42 5.28
CA THR A 140 10.47 -27.98 6.40
C THR A 140 11.96 -28.15 6.08
N SER A 141 12.81 -27.32 6.66
CA SER A 141 14.26 -27.43 6.45
C SER A 141 14.86 -28.52 7.34
N ASN A 142 15.81 -29.30 6.82
CA ASN A 142 16.55 -30.29 7.62
C ASN A 142 17.22 -29.63 8.85
N SER A 143 17.02 -30.21 10.04
CA SER A 143 17.52 -29.73 11.33
C SER A 143 19.05 -29.53 11.38
N LYS A 144 19.82 -30.42 10.74
CA LYS A 144 21.29 -30.31 10.63
C LYS A 144 21.68 -29.07 9.81
N THR A 145 20.94 -28.77 8.75
CA THR A 145 21.19 -27.60 7.91
C THR A 145 20.80 -26.31 8.62
N ILE A 146 19.64 -26.29 9.30
CA ILE A 146 19.20 -25.14 10.11
C ILE A 146 20.25 -24.82 11.18
N SER A 147 20.69 -25.82 11.96
CA SER A 147 21.65 -25.60 13.03
C SER A 147 22.99 -25.06 12.52
N LYS A 148 23.49 -25.55 11.38
CA LYS A 148 24.68 -25.00 10.70
C LYS A 148 24.47 -23.52 10.30
N GLN A 149 23.33 -23.18 9.71
CA GLN A 149 23.00 -21.81 9.30
C GLN A 149 22.88 -20.85 10.50
N VAL A 150 22.22 -21.27 11.58
CA VAL A 150 22.11 -20.49 12.82
C VAL A 150 23.49 -20.24 13.43
N LYS A 151 24.36 -21.26 13.48
CA LYS A 151 25.75 -21.10 13.95
C LYS A 151 26.53 -20.09 13.10
N LEU A 152 26.39 -20.16 11.77
CA LEU A 152 27.04 -19.23 10.85
C LEU A 152 26.52 -17.80 11.02
N LEU A 153 25.21 -17.61 11.19
CA LEU A 153 24.62 -16.30 11.45
C LEU A 153 25.17 -15.71 12.76
N LYS A 154 25.19 -16.49 13.85
CA LYS A 154 25.75 -16.05 15.14
C LYS A 154 27.23 -15.65 15.02
N LYS A 155 28.05 -16.46 14.34
CA LYS A 155 29.48 -16.17 14.07
C LYS A 155 29.66 -14.91 13.21
N THR A 156 28.74 -14.63 12.32
CA THR A 156 28.78 -13.42 11.47
C THR A 156 28.36 -12.19 12.26
N ALA A 157 27.30 -12.30 13.06
CA ALA A 157 26.81 -11.24 13.92
C ALA A 157 27.80 -10.85 15.02
N SER A 158 28.56 -11.82 15.56
CA SER A 158 29.60 -11.53 16.57
C SER A 158 30.73 -10.66 16.03
N LYS A 159 31.02 -10.74 14.72
CA LYS A 159 32.04 -9.94 14.03
C LYS A 159 31.58 -8.52 13.68
N TRP A 160 30.31 -8.18 13.90
CA TRP A 160 29.82 -6.83 13.58
C TRP A 160 30.36 -5.79 14.56
N SER A 161 30.77 -4.63 14.01
CA SER A 161 31.13 -3.46 14.79
C SER A 161 29.92 -2.90 15.54
N ASN A 162 30.18 -2.08 16.57
CA ASN A 162 29.11 -1.43 17.35
C ASN A 162 28.22 -0.55 16.47
N LYS A 163 28.80 0.15 15.48
CA LYS A 163 28.06 0.94 14.50
C LYS A 163 27.08 0.08 13.68
N THR A 164 27.52 -1.07 13.19
CA THR A 164 26.67 -1.98 12.42
C THR A 164 25.55 -2.58 13.27
N LYS A 165 25.84 -2.95 14.52
CA LYS A 165 24.82 -3.44 15.47
C LYS A 165 23.75 -2.38 15.75
N ALA A 166 24.16 -1.14 16.01
CA ALA A 166 23.23 -0.03 16.21
C ALA A 166 22.36 0.23 14.96
N ALA A 167 22.95 0.22 13.77
CA ALA A 167 22.22 0.41 12.52
C ALA A 167 21.19 -0.71 12.25
N LYS A 168 21.52 -1.98 12.58
CA LYS A 168 20.59 -3.10 12.48
C LYS A 168 19.40 -2.94 13.43
N LYS A 169 19.66 -2.58 14.69
CA LYS A 169 18.62 -2.29 15.68
C LYS A 169 17.71 -1.14 15.22
N ALA A 170 18.28 -0.06 14.71
CA ALA A 170 17.51 1.07 14.16
C ALA A 170 16.63 0.64 12.97
N LYS A 171 17.12 -0.25 12.09
CA LYS A 171 16.33 -0.81 11.00
C LYS A 171 15.15 -1.66 11.50
N GLU A 172 15.36 -2.46 12.55
CA GLU A 172 14.30 -3.26 13.16
C GLU A 172 13.23 -2.37 13.79
N LEU A 173 13.64 -1.34 14.55
CA LEU A 173 12.71 -0.36 15.12
C LEU A 173 11.92 0.37 14.03
N LYS A 174 12.58 0.76 12.94
CA LYS A 174 11.91 1.42 11.80
C LYS A 174 10.89 0.50 11.11
N LYS A 175 11.21 -0.79 10.97
CA LYS A 175 10.29 -1.79 10.42
C LYS A 175 9.05 -1.91 11.31
N ILE A 176 9.24 -1.99 12.62
CA ILE A 176 8.17 -2.07 13.61
C ILE A 176 7.32 -0.79 13.57
N GLN A 177 7.95 0.38 13.52
CA GLN A 177 7.25 1.67 13.40
C GLN A 177 6.34 1.70 12.16
N TRP A 178 6.85 1.27 11.01
CA TRP A 178 6.05 1.18 9.78
C TRP A 178 4.89 0.18 9.85
N GLU A 179 5.00 -0.88 10.65
CA GLU A 179 3.91 -1.86 10.84
C GLU A 179 2.80 -1.33 11.76
N TYR A 180 3.10 -0.36 12.62
CA TYR A 180 2.13 0.28 13.49
C TYR A 180 1.53 1.56 12.89
N ASP A 181 1.88 1.92 11.66
CA ASP A 181 1.48 3.17 11.00
C ASP A 181 1.83 4.46 11.80
N PHE A 182 2.96 4.45 12.53
CA PHE A 182 3.53 5.62 13.24
C PHE A 182 4.65 6.34 12.47
#